data_AF-A0A2A2W3R3-F1
#
_entry.id   AF-A0A2A2W3R3-F1
#
_cell.length_a   1.000
_cell.length_b   1.000
_cell.length_c   1.000
_cell.angle_alpha   90.00
_cell.angle_beta   90.00
_cell.angle_gamma   90.00
#
_symmetry.space_group_name_H-M   'P 1'
#
loop_
_entity.id
_entity.type
_entity.pdbx_description
1 polymer ?
#
loop_
_entity_poly.entity_id
_entity_poly.type
_entity_poly.pdbx_seq_one_letter_code
_entity_poly.pdbx_strand_id
1 'polypeptide(L)'
;MLAIVSPRQLLGADPSTQEATKTLKVLFIGNSYTARHHLADVVKAMIQEGRPGLQVEAKTVIYGGRRLADHWRLGSQNFIPFGDNQDDIKATIKALEVQLKKDSGDKYAKYAVERQRKLLTEYESTRTRWDVVVLQSYRDDLEGDESLYARYAPKFAGLAHAQGAKVVLYETTPTTQNAKPLTEQPDAKSVLEKAEAIAALADKIDAEVAPMSLVALKCQRQRPDLTLRFVNDAHLNQTMAYLTACTLYAAILDADPRGLSVDSITDIRYWQNKDRTKDRDNLPIKKVFSEQDRADLQRIAWEGYQAMKQMRGQ
;
A
#
# COMPACT_ATOMS: atom_id res chain seq x y z
N MET A 1 4.52 -48.16 -65.54
CA MET A 1 3.48 -47.12 -65.30
C MET A 1 3.80 -46.45 -63.98
N LEU A 2 4.20 -45.17 -64.04
CA LEU A 2 4.36 -44.31 -62.86
C LEU A 2 2.99 -44.08 -62.21
N ALA A 3 2.93 -44.11 -60.88
CA ALA A 3 1.87 -43.46 -60.12
C ALA A 3 2.52 -42.58 -59.04
N ILE A 4 2.10 -41.32 -59.05
CA ILE A 4 2.65 -40.16 -58.35
C ILE A 4 1.71 -39.80 -57.19
N VAL A 5 2.29 -39.68 -55.99
CA VAL A 5 2.03 -38.67 -54.91
C VAL A 5 0.74 -38.73 -54.08
N SER A 6 0.93 -38.84 -52.75
CA SER A 6 0.54 -37.76 -51.80
C SER A 6 1.17 -37.94 -50.41
N PRO A 7 1.91 -36.95 -49.87
CA PRO A 7 2.34 -36.94 -48.48
C PRO A 7 1.20 -36.45 -47.58
N ARG A 8 0.96 -37.18 -46.50
CA ARG A 8 0.08 -36.75 -45.40
C ARG A 8 0.61 -35.45 -44.80
N GLN A 9 -0.20 -34.39 -44.87
CA GLN A 9 0.03 -33.14 -44.18
C GLN A 9 0.21 -33.38 -42.68
N LEU A 10 1.31 -32.83 -42.15
CA LEU A 10 1.49 -32.57 -40.73
C LEU A 10 0.34 -31.69 -40.25
N LEU A 11 -0.45 -32.20 -39.30
CA LEU A 11 -1.40 -31.40 -38.55
C LEU A 11 -0.63 -30.29 -37.84
N GLY A 12 -0.94 -29.05 -38.20
CA GLY A 12 -0.42 -27.86 -37.55
C GLY A 12 -0.77 -27.86 -36.07
N ALA A 13 0.18 -27.44 -35.25
CA ALA A 13 -0.09 -27.01 -33.89
C ALA A 13 -1.10 -25.86 -33.95
N ASP A 14 -2.18 -25.99 -33.18
CA ASP A 14 -3.18 -24.94 -33.00
C ASP A 14 -2.48 -23.68 -32.42
N PRO A 15 -2.54 -22.53 -33.09
CA PRO A 15 -2.06 -21.30 -32.50
C PRO A 15 -3.12 -20.75 -31.54
N SER A 16 -2.67 -20.35 -30.36
CA SER A 16 -3.31 -19.40 -29.45
C SER A 16 -4.54 -19.85 -28.65
N THR A 17 -4.31 -20.58 -27.55
CA THR A 17 -4.94 -20.14 -26.30
C THR A 17 -4.25 -18.86 -25.86
N GLN A 18 -4.84 -17.70 -26.21
CA GLN A 18 -4.56 -16.48 -25.45
C GLN A 18 -5.03 -16.75 -24.02
N GLU A 19 -4.11 -17.14 -23.13
CA GLU A 19 -4.38 -17.12 -21.70
C GLU A 19 -4.87 -15.72 -21.35
N ALA A 20 -6.11 -15.63 -20.85
CA ALA A 20 -6.69 -14.35 -20.46
C ALA A 20 -5.73 -13.66 -19.49
N THR A 21 -5.28 -12.46 -19.85
CA THR A 21 -4.28 -11.72 -19.07
C THR A 21 -4.77 -11.58 -17.63
N LYS A 22 -4.09 -12.23 -16.68
CA LYS A 22 -4.43 -12.18 -15.26
C LYS A 22 -4.30 -10.74 -14.79
N THR A 23 -5.35 -10.21 -14.14
CA THR A 23 -5.32 -8.88 -13.51
C THR A 23 -5.30 -9.04 -12.00
N LEU A 24 -4.26 -8.51 -11.33
CA LEU A 24 -4.19 -8.40 -9.88
C LEU A 24 -4.86 -7.09 -9.44
N LYS A 25 -5.90 -7.19 -8.61
CA LYS A 25 -6.65 -6.04 -8.09
C LYS A 25 -6.24 -5.75 -6.64
N VAL A 26 -5.67 -4.56 -6.42
CA VAL A 26 -5.15 -4.13 -5.12
C VAL A 26 -5.90 -2.89 -4.64
N LEU A 27 -6.48 -2.97 -3.44
CA LEU A 27 -7.08 -1.82 -2.77
C LEU A 27 -6.18 -1.32 -1.66
N PHE A 28 -5.86 -0.03 -1.66
CA PHE A 28 -5.17 0.63 -0.54
C PHE A 28 -6.16 1.48 0.26
N ILE A 29 -6.27 1.21 1.56
CA ILE A 29 -7.04 2.02 2.50
C ILE A 29 -6.06 2.76 3.40
N GLY A 30 -6.09 4.10 3.37
CA GLY A 30 -5.14 4.88 4.15
C GLY A 30 -5.29 6.39 4.01
N ASN A 31 -4.18 7.10 4.20
CA ASN A 31 -4.16 8.55 4.25
C ASN A 31 -3.01 9.14 3.40
N SER A 32 -2.41 10.25 3.84
CA SER A 32 -1.30 10.89 3.13
C SER A 32 -0.07 10.00 2.95
N TYR A 33 0.11 8.98 3.81
CA TYR A 33 1.22 8.02 3.72
C TYR A 33 1.06 7.01 2.57
N THR A 34 -0.16 6.81 2.08
CA THR A 34 -0.45 6.09 0.83
C THR A 34 -0.64 7.05 -0.34
N ALA A 35 -1.25 8.22 -0.13
CA ALA A 35 -1.63 9.10 -1.23
C ALA A 35 -0.45 9.88 -1.83
N ARG A 36 0.56 10.22 -1.03
CA ARG A 36 1.74 10.94 -1.52
C ARG A 36 2.59 10.06 -2.41
N HIS A 37 3.47 10.71 -3.17
CA HIS A 37 4.49 10.02 -3.97
C HIS A 37 3.96 9.09 -5.06
N HIS A 38 2.66 9.17 -5.37
CA HIS A 38 1.98 8.20 -6.25
C HIS A 38 2.22 6.74 -5.81
N LEU A 39 2.28 6.48 -4.49
CA LEU A 39 2.80 5.20 -3.97
C LEU A 39 2.11 3.97 -4.57
N ALA A 40 0.78 3.97 -4.68
CA ALA A 40 0.03 2.85 -5.26
C ALA A 40 0.38 2.61 -6.75
N ASP A 41 0.62 3.68 -7.52
CA ASP A 41 1.00 3.60 -8.93
C ASP A 41 2.44 3.09 -9.09
N VAL A 42 3.35 3.51 -8.20
CA VAL A 42 4.73 3.01 -8.15
C VAL A 42 4.75 1.52 -7.83
N VAL A 43 4.00 1.07 -6.82
CA VAL A 43 3.87 -0.35 -6.47
C VAL A 43 3.29 -1.14 -7.66
N LYS A 44 2.26 -0.60 -8.33
CA LYS A 44 1.73 -1.18 -9.57
C LYS A 44 2.82 -1.36 -10.63
N ALA A 45 3.61 -0.31 -10.92
CA ALA A 45 4.68 -0.39 -11.90
C ALA A 45 5.72 -1.46 -11.54
N MET A 46 6.14 -1.51 -10.27
CA MET A 46 7.06 -2.53 -9.77
C MET A 46 6.52 -3.95 -9.93
N ILE A 47 5.22 -4.17 -9.63
CA ILE A 47 4.58 -5.49 -9.80
C ILE A 47 4.54 -5.90 -11.27
N GLN A 48 4.15 -5.00 -12.17
CA GLN A 48 4.06 -5.31 -13.60
C GLN A 48 5.43 -5.58 -14.23
N GLU A 49 6.48 -4.91 -13.75
CA GLU A 49 7.85 -5.19 -14.14
C GLU A 49 8.32 -6.55 -13.62
N GLY A 50 8.16 -6.81 -12.31
CA GLY A 50 8.62 -8.04 -11.69
C GLY A 50 7.81 -9.30 -12.05
N ARG A 51 6.62 -9.12 -12.65
CA ARG A 51 5.76 -10.19 -13.16
C ARG A 51 5.30 -9.85 -14.59
N PRO A 52 6.16 -10.00 -15.61
CA PRO A 52 5.79 -9.72 -16.99
C PRO A 52 4.52 -10.47 -17.39
N GLY A 53 3.57 -9.75 -18.01
CA GLY A 53 2.26 -10.30 -18.39
C GLY A 53 1.16 -10.17 -17.33
N LEU A 54 1.49 -9.84 -16.07
CA LEU A 54 0.48 -9.52 -15.05
C LEU A 54 -0.02 -8.09 -15.24
N GLN A 55 -1.34 -7.91 -15.37
CA GLN A 55 -1.95 -6.58 -15.27
C GLN A 55 -2.25 -6.25 -13.82
N VAL A 56 -2.22 -4.96 -13.47
CA VAL A 56 -2.50 -4.51 -12.11
C VAL A 56 -3.51 -3.36 -12.13
N GLU A 57 -4.58 -3.54 -11.36
CA GLU A 57 -5.54 -2.49 -11.03
C GLU A 57 -5.33 -2.08 -9.57
N ALA A 58 -4.79 -0.89 -9.35
CA ALA A 58 -4.63 -0.32 -8.01
C ALA A 58 -5.69 0.76 -7.78
N LYS A 59 -6.48 0.65 -6.71
CA LYS A 59 -7.38 1.72 -6.25
C LYS A 59 -7.02 2.16 -4.84
N THR A 60 -7.39 3.40 -4.51
CA THR A 60 -7.15 3.96 -3.19
C THR A 60 -8.43 4.50 -2.56
N VAL A 61 -8.57 4.32 -1.25
CA VAL A 61 -9.60 4.95 -0.42
C VAL A 61 -8.85 5.81 0.61
N ILE A 62 -8.77 7.11 0.33
CA ILE A 62 -7.91 8.03 1.08
C ILE A 62 -8.72 9.06 1.87
N TYR A 63 -8.41 9.19 3.16
CA TYR A 63 -8.80 10.35 3.96
C TYR A 63 -7.58 10.90 4.72
N GLY A 64 -7.21 12.17 4.47
CA GLY A 64 -5.99 12.74 5.03
C GLY A 64 -5.93 12.72 6.56
N GLY A 65 -4.82 12.22 7.12
CA GLY A 65 -4.59 12.10 8.57
C GLY A 65 -5.59 11.22 9.32
N ARG A 66 -6.30 10.30 8.63
CA ARG A 66 -7.27 9.38 9.23
C ARG A 66 -6.66 8.01 9.50
N ARG A 67 -7.17 7.35 10.54
CA ARG A 67 -6.85 6.00 11.02
C ARG A 67 -7.87 4.98 10.51
N LEU A 68 -7.62 3.67 10.64
CA LEU A 68 -8.60 2.66 10.23
C LEU A 68 -9.96 2.80 10.95
N ALA A 69 -9.95 3.22 12.22
CA ALA A 69 -11.17 3.52 12.96
C ALA A 69 -11.99 4.66 12.32
N ASP A 70 -11.30 5.71 11.87
CA ASP A 70 -11.92 6.81 11.12
C ASP A 70 -12.45 6.31 9.76
N HIS A 71 -11.69 5.47 9.06
CA HIS A 71 -12.11 4.86 7.79
C HIS A 71 -13.39 4.05 7.93
N TRP A 72 -13.52 3.27 8.99
CA TRP A 72 -14.73 2.50 9.31
C TRP A 72 -15.93 3.41 9.55
N ARG A 73 -15.74 4.48 10.34
CA ARG A 73 -16.77 5.51 10.55
C ARG A 73 -17.19 6.18 9.23
N LEU A 74 -16.25 6.38 8.32
CA LEU A 74 -16.45 7.03 7.02
C LEU A 74 -16.94 6.07 5.91
N GLY A 75 -17.21 4.79 6.23
CA GLY A 75 -17.77 3.84 5.27
C GLY A 75 -16.76 3.18 4.33
N SER A 76 -15.46 3.21 4.66
CA SER A 76 -14.43 2.63 3.79
C SER A 76 -14.57 1.12 3.60
N GLN A 77 -15.23 0.44 4.55
CA GLN A 77 -15.54 -0.98 4.49
C GLN A 77 -16.45 -1.34 3.30
N ASN A 78 -17.28 -0.40 2.83
CA ASN A 78 -18.19 -0.64 1.71
C ASN A 78 -17.46 -0.80 0.37
N PHE A 79 -16.20 -0.38 0.29
CA PHE A 79 -15.33 -0.59 -0.87
C PHE A 79 -14.70 -2.00 -0.90
N ILE A 80 -14.94 -2.83 0.13
CA ILE A 80 -14.62 -4.26 0.17
C ILE A 80 -15.96 -5.02 0.18
N PRO A 81 -16.65 -5.15 -0.97
CA PRO A 81 -18.01 -5.66 -0.99
C PRO A 81 -18.04 -7.15 -0.62
N PHE A 82 -18.72 -7.47 0.48
CA PHE A 82 -19.11 -8.85 0.81
C PHE A 82 -20.56 -9.06 0.39
N GLY A 83 -20.80 -9.97 -0.57
CA GLY A 83 -22.13 -10.15 -1.14
C GLY A 83 -22.66 -8.86 -1.78
N ASP A 84 -23.98 -8.72 -1.85
CA ASP A 84 -24.62 -7.43 -2.16
C ASP A 84 -24.70 -6.60 -0.87
N ASN A 85 -24.03 -5.45 -0.87
CA ASN A 85 -23.91 -4.55 0.27
C ASN A 85 -24.56 -3.17 0.00
N GLN A 86 -25.49 -3.06 -0.96
CA GLN A 86 -26.16 -1.79 -1.25
C GLN A 86 -26.91 -1.22 -0.03
N ASP A 87 -27.50 -2.06 0.80
CA ASP A 87 -28.21 -1.61 2.01
C ASP A 87 -27.24 -1.11 3.09
N ASP A 88 -26.04 -1.70 3.21
CA ASP A 88 -24.98 -1.19 4.08
C ASP A 88 -24.50 0.19 3.63
N ILE A 89 -24.39 0.40 2.30
CA ILE A 89 -24.04 1.70 1.72
C ILE A 89 -25.11 2.74 2.06
N LYS A 90 -26.40 2.42 1.87
CA LYS A 90 -27.53 3.30 2.24
C LYS A 90 -27.54 3.62 3.73
N ALA A 91 -27.32 2.62 4.60
CA ALA A 91 -27.24 2.80 6.04
C ALA A 91 -26.07 3.71 6.43
N THR A 92 -24.92 3.54 5.79
CA THR A 92 -23.73 4.39 5.97
C THR A 92 -24.02 5.84 5.59
N ILE A 93 -24.65 6.09 4.44
CA ILE A 93 -25.04 7.44 4.00
C ILE A 93 -25.93 8.09 5.07
N LYS A 94 -26.97 7.38 5.53
CA LYS A 94 -27.89 7.88 6.56
C LYS A 94 -27.17 8.21 7.87
N ALA A 95 -26.25 7.35 8.32
CA ALA A 95 -25.48 7.58 9.53
C ALA A 95 -24.57 8.82 9.42
N LEU A 96 -23.90 9.00 8.28
CA LEU A 96 -23.07 10.17 8.01
C LEU A 96 -23.88 11.46 7.94
N GLU A 97 -25.07 11.44 7.32
CA GLU A 97 -25.96 12.60 7.28
C GLU A 97 -26.47 13.01 8.67
N VAL A 98 -26.78 12.03 9.54
CA VAL A 98 -27.10 12.29 10.95
C VAL A 98 -25.90 12.93 11.67
N GLN A 99 -24.69 12.45 11.40
CA GLN A 99 -23.48 13.04 11.99
C GLN A 99 -23.25 14.47 11.50
N LEU A 100 -23.49 14.76 10.22
CA LEU A 100 -23.34 16.11 9.66
C LEU A 100 -24.36 17.12 10.21
N LYS A 101 -25.51 16.64 10.69
CA LYS A 101 -26.45 17.50 11.43
C LYS A 101 -25.91 17.88 12.81
N LYS A 102 -25.10 17.01 13.44
CA LYS A 102 -24.47 17.26 14.76
C LYS A 102 -23.19 18.09 14.63
N ASP A 103 -22.39 17.80 13.62
CA ASP A 103 -21.14 18.51 13.30
C ASP A 103 -21.10 18.81 11.80
N SER A 104 -21.60 19.99 11.44
CA SER A 104 -21.59 20.47 10.06
C SER A 104 -20.18 20.85 9.56
N GLY A 105 -19.19 20.87 10.44
CA GLY A 105 -17.78 21.14 10.14
C GLY A 105 -16.99 19.90 9.71
N ASP A 106 -17.51 18.68 9.89
CA ASP A 106 -16.83 17.44 9.49
C ASP A 106 -16.75 17.31 7.96
N LYS A 107 -15.72 17.93 7.37
CA LYS A 107 -15.44 17.87 5.93
C LYS A 107 -15.27 16.43 5.43
N TYR A 108 -14.77 15.52 6.26
CA TYR A 108 -14.55 14.13 5.84
C TYR A 108 -15.86 13.37 5.77
N ALA A 109 -16.80 13.61 6.68
CA ALA A 109 -18.15 13.07 6.58
C ALA A 109 -18.87 13.58 5.33
N LYS A 110 -18.72 14.87 4.97
CA LYS A 110 -19.27 15.42 3.70
C LYS A 110 -18.73 14.66 2.49
N TYR A 111 -17.41 14.55 2.38
CA TYR A 111 -16.78 13.79 1.30
C TYR A 111 -17.13 12.31 1.32
N ALA A 112 -17.31 11.71 2.49
CA ALA A 112 -17.76 10.32 2.61
C ALA A 112 -19.18 10.15 2.07
N VAL A 113 -20.14 11.02 2.41
CA VAL A 113 -21.49 10.97 1.84
C VAL A 113 -21.47 11.01 0.32
N GLU A 114 -20.71 11.95 -0.27
CA GLU A 114 -20.56 12.05 -1.73
C GLU A 114 -19.99 10.76 -2.35
N ARG A 115 -18.94 10.21 -1.74
CA ARG A 115 -18.31 8.96 -2.22
C ARG A 115 -19.23 7.75 -2.09
N GLN A 116 -19.98 7.62 -0.99
CA GLN A 116 -20.92 6.52 -0.78
C GLN A 116 -22.11 6.61 -1.73
N ARG A 117 -22.64 7.82 -1.97
CA ARG A 117 -23.69 8.03 -2.97
C ARG A 117 -23.21 7.65 -4.36
N LYS A 118 -21.99 8.07 -4.73
CA LYS A 118 -21.38 7.66 -6.00
C LYS A 118 -21.21 6.14 -6.10
N LEU A 119 -20.70 5.50 -5.05
CA LEU A 119 -20.57 4.04 -4.97
C LEU A 119 -21.92 3.34 -5.15
N LEU A 120 -23.00 3.88 -4.58
CA LEU A 120 -24.34 3.31 -4.72
C LEU A 120 -24.92 3.50 -6.14
N THR A 121 -24.73 4.68 -6.73
CA THR A 121 -25.20 4.97 -8.10
C THR A 121 -24.46 4.15 -9.15
N GLU A 122 -23.15 3.95 -8.95
CA GLU A 122 -22.26 3.21 -9.86
C GLU A 122 -22.00 1.78 -9.36
N TYR A 123 -22.92 1.20 -8.59
CA TYR A 123 -22.67 -0.03 -7.84
C TYR A 123 -22.14 -1.18 -8.71
N GLU A 124 -22.85 -1.51 -9.78
CA GLU A 124 -22.48 -2.63 -10.66
C GLU A 124 -21.10 -2.45 -11.33
N SER A 125 -20.76 -1.22 -11.73
CA SER A 125 -19.48 -0.95 -12.43
C SER A 125 -18.30 -0.77 -11.47
N THR A 126 -18.57 -0.46 -10.20
CA THR A 126 -17.53 -0.22 -9.20
C THR A 126 -17.32 -1.40 -8.25
N ARG A 127 -18.28 -2.32 -8.17
CA ARG A 127 -18.21 -3.54 -7.36
C ARG A 127 -17.02 -4.39 -7.81
N THR A 128 -16.02 -4.43 -6.94
CA THR A 128 -14.73 -5.06 -7.24
C THR A 128 -14.43 -6.10 -6.18
N ARG A 129 -14.22 -7.36 -6.60
CA ARG A 129 -13.54 -8.36 -5.77
C ARG A 129 -12.04 -8.06 -5.82
N TRP A 130 -11.44 -7.85 -4.67
CA TRP A 130 -10.02 -7.55 -4.51
C TRP A 130 -9.22 -8.83 -4.33
N ASP A 131 -8.03 -8.89 -4.92
CA ASP A 131 -7.06 -9.95 -4.64
C ASP A 131 -6.21 -9.59 -3.44
N VAL A 132 -5.99 -8.29 -3.22
CA VAL A 132 -5.19 -7.77 -2.10
C VAL A 132 -5.84 -6.51 -1.52
N VAL A 133 -5.92 -6.44 -0.19
CA VAL A 133 -6.29 -5.23 0.55
C VAL A 133 -5.13 -4.80 1.44
N VAL A 134 -4.60 -3.61 1.17
CA VAL A 134 -3.53 -2.98 1.95
C VAL A 134 -4.15 -2.02 2.97
N LEU A 135 -3.86 -2.24 4.24
CA LEU A 135 -4.42 -1.50 5.37
C LEU A 135 -3.33 -0.65 6.04
N GLN A 136 -3.38 0.66 5.84
CA GLN A 136 -2.39 1.60 6.37
C GLN A 136 -2.64 1.93 7.86
N SER A 137 -1.61 1.86 8.70
CA SER A 137 -1.63 2.43 10.06
C SER A 137 -1.36 3.95 10.04
N TYR A 138 -1.61 4.65 11.14
CA TYR A 138 -1.19 6.02 11.36
C TYR A 138 -1.17 6.41 12.85
N ARG A 139 -0.01 6.21 13.50
CA ARG A 139 0.23 6.52 14.94
C ARG A 139 -0.72 5.81 15.90
N ASP A 140 -1.54 4.90 15.41
CA ASP A 140 -2.61 4.21 16.10
C ASP A 140 -2.28 2.74 16.33
N ASP A 141 -0.99 2.42 16.24
CA ASP A 141 -0.33 1.11 16.23
C ASP A 141 0.81 1.04 17.28
N LEU A 142 0.78 1.92 18.29
CA LEU A 142 1.81 2.04 19.33
C LEU A 142 1.41 1.39 20.67
N GLU A 143 0.13 1.07 20.85
CA GLU A 143 -0.44 0.56 22.12
C GLU A 143 -0.70 -0.96 22.06
N GLY A 144 0.06 -1.68 21.22
CA GLY A 144 -0.09 -3.13 21.04
C GLY A 144 -1.53 -3.54 20.66
N ASP A 145 -2.04 -4.58 21.33
CA ASP A 145 -3.39 -5.13 21.12
C ASP A 145 -4.53 -4.14 21.41
N GLU A 146 -4.29 -3.16 22.29
CA GLU A 146 -5.28 -2.15 22.66
C GLU A 146 -5.37 -1.02 21.64
N SER A 147 -4.39 -0.94 20.74
CA SER A 147 -4.30 0.10 19.72
C SER A 147 -5.50 0.08 18.76
N LEU A 148 -5.91 1.25 18.27
CA LEU A 148 -7.03 1.32 17.32
C LEU A 148 -6.73 0.57 16.02
N TYR A 149 -5.46 0.48 15.62
CA TYR A 149 -5.06 -0.32 14.48
C TYR A 149 -5.33 -1.82 14.73
N ALA A 150 -4.90 -2.36 15.87
CA ALA A 150 -5.16 -3.75 16.26
C ALA A 150 -6.65 -4.07 16.44
N ARG A 151 -7.49 -3.07 16.78
CA ARG A 151 -8.95 -3.24 16.89
C ARG A 151 -9.70 -3.17 15.56
N TYR A 152 -9.21 -2.42 14.58
CA TYR A 152 -9.92 -2.18 13.32
C TYR A 152 -9.35 -2.93 12.11
N ALA A 153 -8.05 -3.23 12.07
CA ALA A 153 -7.47 -4.07 11.03
C ALA A 153 -8.17 -5.44 10.92
N PRO A 154 -8.49 -6.17 12.02
CA PRO A 154 -9.23 -7.43 11.94
C PRO A 154 -10.60 -7.31 11.29
N LYS A 155 -11.29 -6.17 11.45
CA LYS A 155 -12.63 -5.96 10.87
C LYS A 155 -12.57 -5.84 9.35
N PHE A 156 -11.59 -5.11 8.82
CA PHE A 156 -11.35 -5.04 7.38
C PHE A 156 -10.82 -6.37 6.84
N ALA A 157 -9.93 -7.04 7.59
CA ALA A 157 -9.39 -8.34 7.21
C ALA A 157 -10.50 -9.40 7.08
N GLY A 158 -11.47 -9.44 8.00
CA GLY A 158 -12.62 -10.33 7.88
C GLY A 158 -13.40 -10.17 6.57
N LEU A 159 -13.64 -8.93 6.14
CA LEU A 159 -14.29 -8.65 4.85
C LEU A 159 -13.43 -9.07 3.66
N ALA A 160 -12.13 -8.80 3.72
CA ALA A 160 -11.17 -9.19 2.68
C ALA A 160 -11.05 -10.72 2.54
N HIS A 161 -10.93 -11.45 3.66
CA HIS A 161 -10.83 -12.91 3.67
C HIS A 161 -12.13 -13.59 3.24
N ALA A 162 -13.29 -13.01 3.55
CA ALA A 162 -14.58 -13.54 3.12
C ALA A 162 -14.75 -13.54 1.58
N GLN A 163 -13.94 -12.75 0.86
CA GLN A 163 -13.83 -12.79 -0.61
C GLN A 163 -12.51 -13.42 -1.11
N GLY A 164 -11.72 -14.04 -0.24
CA GLY A 164 -10.44 -14.69 -0.57
C GLY A 164 -9.30 -13.73 -0.92
N ALA A 165 -9.38 -12.46 -0.51
CA ALA A 165 -8.32 -11.49 -0.72
C ALA A 165 -7.22 -11.64 0.33
N LYS A 166 -5.95 -11.50 -0.06
CA LYS A 166 -4.83 -11.35 0.87
C LYS A 166 -4.93 -10.00 1.58
N VAL A 167 -4.58 -9.96 2.87
CA VAL A 167 -4.42 -8.71 3.61
C VAL A 167 -2.94 -8.36 3.76
N VAL A 168 -2.59 -7.09 3.56
CA VAL A 168 -1.28 -6.54 3.86
C VAL A 168 -1.43 -5.42 4.88
N LEU A 169 -0.82 -5.58 6.04
CA LEU A 169 -0.67 -4.52 7.04
C LEU A 169 0.47 -3.59 6.61
N TYR A 170 0.12 -2.37 6.17
CA TYR A 170 1.09 -1.31 5.91
C TYR A 170 1.30 -0.52 7.21
N GLU A 171 2.24 -0.97 8.02
CA GLU A 171 2.69 -0.28 9.23
C GLU A 171 3.53 0.94 8.84
N THR A 172 3.06 2.14 9.21
CA THR A 172 3.75 3.40 8.93
C THR A 172 4.62 3.84 10.11
N THR A 173 5.68 4.61 9.82
CA THR A 173 6.60 5.08 10.87
C THR A 173 6.82 6.61 10.90
N PRO A 174 5.78 7.43 11.13
CA PRO A 174 5.93 8.90 11.19
C PRO A 174 6.90 9.40 12.27
N THR A 175 7.18 8.60 13.31
CA THR A 175 7.94 9.01 14.50
C THR A 175 9.41 8.60 14.48
N THR A 176 9.84 7.68 13.60
CA THR A 176 11.24 7.20 13.56
C THR A 176 12.04 7.70 12.36
N GLN A 177 11.46 8.56 11.51
CA GLN A 177 12.13 9.08 10.30
C GLN A 177 13.10 10.23 10.62
N ASN A 178 14.30 10.16 10.06
CA ASN A 178 15.33 11.19 10.17
C ASN A 178 15.24 12.21 9.01
N ALA A 179 15.21 13.51 9.35
CA ALA A 179 15.30 14.61 8.37
C ALA A 179 16.72 14.99 8.01
N LYS A 180 17.70 14.52 8.79
CA LYS A 180 19.12 14.76 8.59
C LYS A 180 19.84 13.41 8.59
N PRO A 181 21.00 13.30 7.92
CA PRO A 181 21.89 12.17 8.09
C PRO A 181 22.16 11.91 9.57
N LEU A 182 22.25 10.63 9.94
CA LEU A 182 22.54 10.22 11.30
C LEU A 182 24.05 10.17 11.53
N THR A 183 24.49 10.69 12.67
CA THR A 183 25.89 10.59 13.14
C THR A 183 26.07 9.48 14.18
N GLU A 184 24.97 8.96 14.71
CA GLU A 184 24.93 7.92 15.74
C GLU A 184 23.91 6.85 15.35
N GLN A 185 24.09 5.65 15.91
CA GLN A 185 23.17 4.55 15.67
C GLN A 185 21.79 4.84 16.27
N PRO A 186 20.68 4.62 15.54
CA PRO A 186 19.34 4.80 16.09
C PRO A 186 19.05 3.74 17.17
N ASP A 187 18.34 4.16 18.21
CA ASP A 187 17.77 3.23 19.19
C ASP A 187 16.75 2.29 18.51
N ALA A 188 16.93 1.00 18.72
CA ALA A 188 16.09 -0.03 18.14
C ALA A 188 14.99 -0.52 19.08
N LYS A 189 15.05 -0.25 20.39
CA LYS A 189 14.18 -0.89 21.37
C LYS A 189 12.70 -0.70 21.04
N SER A 190 12.27 0.56 20.90
CA SER A 190 10.87 0.89 20.58
C SER A 190 10.43 0.39 19.20
N VAL A 191 11.34 0.29 18.24
CA VAL A 191 11.06 -0.26 16.90
C VAL A 191 10.82 -1.76 16.98
N LEU A 192 11.63 -2.49 17.75
CA LEU A 192 11.50 -3.94 17.91
C LEU A 192 10.23 -4.31 18.69
N GLU A 193 9.95 -3.61 19.80
CA GLU A 193 8.70 -3.77 20.56
C GLU A 193 7.46 -3.55 19.67
N LYS A 194 7.50 -2.51 18.83
CA LYS A 194 6.43 -2.26 17.85
C LYS A 194 6.34 -3.37 16.81
N ALA A 195 7.47 -3.82 16.27
CA ALA A 195 7.51 -4.87 15.26
C ALA A 195 6.93 -6.19 15.78
N GLU A 196 7.25 -6.57 17.02
CA GLU A 196 6.68 -7.76 17.68
C GLU A 196 5.15 -7.67 17.82
N ALA A 197 4.63 -6.52 18.24
CA ALA A 197 3.18 -6.31 18.35
C ALA A 197 2.48 -6.41 16.98
N ILE A 198 3.11 -5.89 15.92
CA ILE A 198 2.58 -5.97 14.56
C ILE A 198 2.67 -7.38 14.00
N ALA A 199 3.73 -8.12 14.30
CA ALA A 199 3.86 -9.54 13.94
C ALA A 199 2.73 -10.36 14.59
N ALA A 200 2.50 -10.17 15.89
CA ALA A 200 1.41 -10.83 16.62
C ALA A 200 0.02 -10.50 16.02
N LEU A 201 -0.21 -9.24 15.67
CA LEU A 201 -1.44 -8.84 14.98
C LEU A 201 -1.58 -9.51 13.62
N ALA A 202 -0.49 -9.59 12.84
CA ALA A 202 -0.48 -10.21 11.53
C ALA A 202 -0.80 -11.71 11.59
N ASP A 203 -0.23 -12.43 12.57
CA ASP A 203 -0.53 -13.86 12.79
C ASP A 203 -1.98 -14.07 13.22
N LYS A 204 -2.49 -13.21 14.11
CA LYS A 204 -3.88 -13.26 14.57
C LYS A 204 -4.90 -13.11 13.45
N ILE A 205 -4.60 -12.32 12.41
CA ILE A 205 -5.55 -12.00 11.36
C ILE A 205 -5.22 -12.66 10.01
N ASP A 206 -4.16 -13.45 9.89
CA ASP A 206 -3.65 -13.98 8.62
C ASP A 206 -3.32 -12.86 7.60
N ALA A 207 -2.35 -12.01 7.93
CA ALA A 207 -1.89 -10.93 7.06
C ALA A 207 -0.40 -10.97 6.79
N GLU A 208 0.00 -10.48 5.61
CA GLU A 208 1.37 -10.06 5.34
C GLU A 208 1.63 -8.67 5.91
N VAL A 209 2.89 -8.28 6.07
CA VAL A 209 3.27 -7.00 6.68
C VAL A 209 4.29 -6.26 5.81
N ALA A 210 4.07 -4.97 5.60
CA ALA A 210 5.10 -4.02 5.19
C ALA A 210 5.57 -3.23 6.44
N PRO A 211 6.64 -3.66 7.13
CA PRO A 211 7.01 -3.20 8.48
C PRO A 211 7.92 -1.96 8.42
N MET A 212 7.36 -0.80 8.09
CA MET A 212 8.20 0.35 7.76
C MET A 212 9.05 0.89 8.90
N SER A 213 8.67 0.70 10.18
CA SER A 213 9.53 1.03 11.32
C SER A 213 10.82 0.20 11.33
N LEU A 214 10.71 -1.11 11.09
CA LEU A 214 11.83 -2.05 11.01
C LEU A 214 12.69 -1.80 9.76
N VAL A 215 12.05 -1.54 8.61
CA VAL A 215 12.75 -1.18 7.36
C VAL A 215 13.50 0.14 7.52
N ALA A 216 12.88 1.16 8.12
CA ALA A 216 13.51 2.44 8.39
C ALA A 216 14.73 2.28 9.31
N LEU A 217 14.61 1.50 10.38
CA LEU A 217 15.73 1.20 11.28
C LEU A 217 16.90 0.54 10.53
N LYS A 218 16.62 -0.46 9.68
CA LYS A 218 17.65 -1.09 8.84
C LYS A 218 18.31 -0.08 7.90
N CYS A 219 17.52 0.76 7.23
CA CYS A 219 18.05 1.80 6.36
C CYS A 219 18.95 2.77 7.11
N GLN A 220 18.52 3.24 8.28
CA GLN A 220 19.29 4.17 9.11
C GLN A 220 20.63 3.59 9.59
N ARG A 221 20.68 2.28 9.87
CA ARG A 221 21.91 1.59 10.28
C ARG A 221 22.90 1.39 9.13
N GLN A 222 22.38 1.07 7.95
CA GLN A 222 23.20 0.69 6.78
C GLN A 222 23.55 1.87 5.88
N ARG A 223 22.66 2.85 5.78
CA ARG A 223 22.74 4.07 4.98
C ARG A 223 22.37 5.29 5.84
N PRO A 224 23.15 5.59 6.89
CA PRO A 224 22.88 6.73 7.79
C PRO A 224 22.95 8.08 7.05
N ASP A 225 23.54 8.12 5.87
CA ASP A 225 23.57 9.27 4.96
C ASP A 225 22.20 9.61 4.36
N LEU A 226 21.31 8.62 4.22
CA LEU A 226 20.00 8.81 3.63
C LEU A 226 18.99 9.37 4.64
N THR A 227 18.24 10.39 4.22
CA THR A 227 17.13 10.95 4.99
C THR A 227 15.82 10.28 4.58
N LEU A 228 14.92 10.09 5.54
CA LEU A 228 13.65 9.36 5.35
C LEU A 228 12.42 10.27 5.42
N ARG A 229 12.56 11.50 5.90
CA ARG A 229 11.51 12.53 5.83
C ARG A 229 12.05 13.83 5.28
N PHE A 230 11.14 14.71 4.87
CA PHE A 230 11.50 16.07 4.52
C PHE A 230 11.99 16.85 5.75
N VAL A 231 12.75 17.91 5.50
CA VAL A 231 13.17 18.86 6.53
C VAL A 231 12.02 19.77 6.92
N ASN A 232 11.32 20.35 5.92
CA ASN A 232 10.25 21.32 6.11
C ASN A 232 8.84 20.67 6.20
N ASP A 233 8.78 19.34 6.22
CA ASP A 233 7.54 18.56 6.35
C ASP A 233 7.84 17.26 7.12
N ALA A 234 7.03 16.92 8.13
CA ALA A 234 7.24 15.71 8.92
C ALA A 234 6.83 14.41 8.19
N HIS A 235 6.38 14.49 6.93
CA HIS A 235 6.07 13.33 6.11
C HIS A 235 7.30 12.68 5.49
N LEU A 236 7.14 11.41 5.14
CA LEU A 236 8.09 10.65 4.34
C LEU A 236 8.49 11.40 3.06
N ASN A 237 9.79 11.42 2.78
CA ASN A 237 10.33 11.95 1.53
C ASN A 237 10.33 10.85 0.44
N GLN A 238 10.85 11.19 -0.73
CA GLN A 238 10.94 10.29 -1.87
C GLN A 238 11.77 9.03 -1.58
N THR A 239 12.82 9.11 -0.75
CA THR A 239 13.65 7.94 -0.36
C THR A 239 12.83 6.93 0.44
N MET A 240 12.11 7.40 1.46
CA MET A 240 11.26 6.53 2.29
C MET A 240 10.04 6.01 1.52
N ALA A 241 9.51 6.80 0.57
CA ALA A 241 8.46 6.33 -0.33
C ALA A 241 8.96 5.21 -1.26
N TYR A 242 10.18 5.30 -1.78
CA TYR A 242 10.78 4.22 -2.57
C TYR A 242 10.99 2.93 -1.75
N LEU A 243 11.52 3.04 -0.53
CA LEU A 243 11.61 1.92 0.42
C LEU A 243 10.24 1.30 0.70
N THR A 244 9.23 2.15 0.91
CA THR A 244 7.85 1.71 1.15
C THR A 244 7.30 0.94 -0.06
N ALA A 245 7.53 1.44 -1.28
CA ALA A 245 7.09 0.77 -2.50
C ALA A 245 7.75 -0.61 -2.67
N CYS A 246 9.07 -0.70 -2.44
CA CYS A 246 9.80 -1.97 -2.48
C CYS A 246 9.29 -2.96 -1.42
N THR A 247 9.00 -2.48 -0.21
CA THR A 247 8.50 -3.32 0.90
C THR A 247 7.07 -3.79 0.63
N LEU A 248 6.21 -2.93 0.08
CA LEU A 248 4.86 -3.31 -0.34
C LEU A 248 4.88 -4.30 -1.50
N TYR A 249 5.76 -4.13 -2.48
CA TYR A 249 5.99 -5.12 -3.53
C TYR A 249 6.30 -6.50 -2.93
N ALA A 250 7.25 -6.54 -1.98
CA ALA A 250 7.63 -7.76 -1.30
C ALA A 250 6.46 -8.39 -0.51
N ALA A 251 5.73 -7.59 0.28
CA ALA A 251 4.59 -8.09 1.06
C ALA A 251 3.41 -8.57 0.17
N ILE A 252 3.19 -7.93 -0.97
CA ILE A 252 2.12 -8.30 -1.91
C ILE A 252 2.46 -9.62 -2.62
N LEU A 253 3.68 -9.75 -3.15
CA LEU A 253 4.07 -10.86 -4.02
C LEU A 253 4.90 -11.97 -3.36
N ASP A 254 5.34 -11.77 -2.11
CA ASP A 254 6.40 -12.56 -1.46
C ASP A 254 7.64 -12.71 -2.37
N ALA A 255 8.07 -11.58 -2.94
CA ALA A 255 9.12 -11.54 -3.95
C ALA A 255 10.15 -10.45 -3.67
N ASP A 256 11.39 -10.73 -4.02
CA ASP A 256 12.52 -9.81 -3.84
C ASP A 256 12.48 -8.69 -4.88
N PRO A 257 12.44 -7.40 -4.48
CA PRO A 257 12.42 -6.27 -5.41
C PRO A 257 13.78 -5.99 -6.06
N ARG A 258 14.87 -6.69 -5.69
CA ARG A 258 16.19 -6.46 -6.27
C ARG A 258 16.21 -6.73 -7.77
N GLY A 259 16.75 -5.78 -8.53
CA GLY A 259 16.89 -5.86 -9.98
C GLY A 259 15.75 -5.18 -10.75
N LEU A 260 14.70 -4.70 -10.07
CA LEU A 260 13.68 -3.86 -10.71
C LEU A 260 14.31 -2.53 -11.17
N SER A 261 13.90 -2.06 -12.34
CA SER A 261 14.41 -0.88 -13.01
C SER A 261 13.74 0.41 -12.53
N VAL A 262 12.56 0.36 -11.90
CA VAL A 262 11.92 1.54 -11.29
C VAL A 262 12.93 2.30 -10.41
N ASP A 263 13.26 3.52 -10.80
CA ASP A 263 14.40 4.28 -10.28
C ASP A 263 14.02 5.66 -9.74
N SER A 264 12.74 5.97 -9.64
CA SER A 264 12.32 7.33 -9.33
C SER A 264 10.97 7.42 -8.63
N ILE A 265 10.83 8.49 -7.85
CA ILE A 265 9.62 8.84 -7.10
C ILE A 265 9.31 10.32 -7.33
N THR A 266 8.03 10.64 -7.55
CA THR A 266 7.55 12.01 -7.72
C THR A 266 6.50 12.32 -6.65
N ASP A 267 6.71 13.35 -5.84
CA ASP A 267 5.72 13.77 -4.84
C ASP A 267 4.55 14.55 -5.50
N ILE A 268 3.43 14.62 -4.78
CA ILE A 268 2.23 15.38 -5.17
C ILE A 268 2.04 16.64 -4.32
N ARG A 269 2.99 16.94 -3.44
CA ARG A 269 2.99 18.11 -2.57
C ARG A 269 4.16 19.02 -2.92
N TYR A 270 3.82 20.27 -3.16
CA TYR A 270 4.70 21.22 -3.82
C TYR A 270 5.29 22.24 -2.86
N TRP A 271 6.43 22.82 -3.22
CA TRP A 271 7.03 23.93 -2.47
C TRP A 271 6.04 25.09 -2.36
N GLN A 272 5.79 25.54 -1.12
CA GLN A 272 4.81 26.60 -0.78
C GLN A 272 3.38 26.37 -1.35
N ASN A 273 3.05 25.14 -1.74
CA ASN A 273 1.83 24.78 -2.47
C ASN A 273 1.65 25.54 -3.81
N LYS A 274 2.74 26.01 -4.43
CA LYS A 274 2.69 26.81 -5.67
C LYS A 274 3.60 26.25 -6.75
N ASP A 275 4.87 26.02 -6.45
CA ASP A 275 5.87 25.60 -7.45
C ASP A 275 5.84 24.08 -7.64
N ARG A 276 5.17 23.64 -8.72
CA ARG A 276 4.96 22.21 -9.02
C ARG A 276 6.22 21.49 -9.50
N THR A 277 7.32 22.21 -9.74
CA THR A 277 8.60 21.61 -10.11
C THR A 277 9.41 21.19 -8.89
N LYS A 278 8.98 21.60 -7.69
CA LYS A 278 9.73 21.41 -6.45
C LYS A 278 8.94 20.72 -5.35
N ASP A 279 9.64 19.92 -4.56
CA ASP A 279 9.11 19.24 -3.38
C ASP A 279 9.07 20.15 -2.15
N ARG A 280 8.82 19.55 -0.97
CA ARG A 280 8.71 20.26 0.29
C ARG A 280 10.01 20.88 0.79
N ASP A 281 11.15 20.48 0.26
CA ASP A 281 12.46 21.01 0.64
C ASP A 281 13.07 21.89 -0.46
N ASN A 282 12.25 22.36 -1.41
CA ASN A 282 12.70 23.18 -2.55
C ASN A 282 13.72 22.45 -3.45
N LEU A 283 13.70 21.11 -3.42
CA LEU A 283 14.45 20.23 -4.32
C LEU A 283 13.54 19.77 -5.48
N PRO A 284 14.07 19.16 -6.56
CA PRO A 284 13.23 18.67 -7.65
C PRO A 284 12.09 17.75 -7.17
N ILE A 285 10.88 17.96 -7.71
CA ILE A 285 9.68 17.19 -7.31
C ILE A 285 9.84 15.68 -7.54
N LYS A 286 10.59 15.32 -8.58
CA LYS A 286 10.99 13.96 -8.92
C LYS A 286 12.42 13.71 -8.45
N LYS A 287 12.62 12.69 -7.62
CA LYS A 287 13.94 12.15 -7.30
C LYS A 287 14.22 10.94 -8.18
N VAL A 288 15.36 10.92 -8.84
CA VAL A 288 15.91 9.75 -9.55
C VAL A 288 17.05 9.21 -8.69
N PHE A 289 17.04 7.91 -8.40
CA PHE A 289 18.03 7.24 -7.57
C PHE A 289 19.22 6.79 -8.43
N SER A 290 20.43 6.87 -7.86
CA SER A 290 21.59 6.22 -8.45
C SER A 290 21.39 4.70 -8.45
N GLU A 291 22.11 3.97 -9.31
CA GLU A 291 22.07 2.50 -9.33
C GLU A 291 22.38 1.91 -7.95
N GLN A 292 23.40 2.46 -7.27
CA GLN A 292 23.80 2.03 -5.93
C GLN A 292 22.69 2.29 -4.90
N ASP A 293 22.12 3.49 -4.85
CA ASP A 293 21.03 3.79 -3.91
C ASP A 293 19.82 2.93 -4.18
N ARG A 294 19.47 2.73 -5.45
CA ARG A 294 18.36 1.86 -5.85
C ARG A 294 18.56 0.44 -5.35
N ALA A 295 19.72 -0.15 -5.62
CA ALA A 295 20.06 -1.52 -5.22
C ALA A 295 20.08 -1.68 -3.69
N ASP A 296 20.64 -0.70 -2.96
CA ASP A 296 20.66 -0.71 -1.50
C ASP A 296 19.24 -0.64 -0.91
N LEU A 297 18.40 0.28 -1.41
CA LEU A 297 17.03 0.43 -0.91
C LEU A 297 16.17 -0.80 -1.21
N GLN A 298 16.31 -1.42 -2.39
CA GLN A 298 15.64 -2.68 -2.71
C GLN A 298 16.06 -3.80 -1.76
N ARG A 299 17.37 -3.95 -1.53
CA ARG A 299 17.92 -4.95 -0.59
C ARG A 299 17.46 -4.72 0.84
N ILE A 300 17.52 -3.48 1.35
CA ILE A 300 17.09 -3.11 2.70
C ILE A 300 15.60 -3.39 2.90
N ALA A 301 14.77 -3.08 1.91
CA ALA A 301 13.34 -3.40 1.95
C ALA A 301 13.11 -4.92 2.05
N TRP A 302 13.81 -5.72 1.25
CA TRP A 302 13.73 -7.18 1.30
C TRP A 302 14.17 -7.73 2.66
N GLU A 303 15.30 -7.26 3.20
CA GLU A 303 15.80 -7.67 4.51
C GLU A 303 14.84 -7.30 5.65
N GLY A 304 14.15 -6.15 5.56
CA GLY A 304 13.13 -5.75 6.51
C GLY A 304 11.89 -6.63 6.45
N TYR A 305 11.42 -6.94 5.24
CA TYR A 305 10.32 -7.88 5.05
C TYR A 305 10.65 -9.29 5.57
N GLN A 306 11.82 -9.83 5.22
CA GLN A 306 12.25 -11.15 5.70
C GLN A 306 12.44 -11.19 7.22
N ALA A 307 12.99 -10.14 7.83
CA ALA A 307 13.10 -10.06 9.29
C ALA A 307 11.73 -10.06 9.97
N MET A 308 10.73 -9.40 9.39
CA MET A 308 9.36 -9.46 9.89
C MET A 308 8.75 -10.85 9.74
N LYS A 309 8.97 -11.57 8.63
CA LYS A 309 8.54 -12.97 8.50
C LYS A 309 9.16 -13.87 9.58
N GLN A 310 10.41 -13.62 9.97
CA GLN A 310 11.09 -14.39 11.02
C GLN A 310 10.54 -14.09 12.43
N MET A 311 9.96 -12.90 12.65
CA MET A 311 9.31 -12.53 13.93
C MET A 311 7.93 -13.17 14.10
N ARG A 312 7.32 -13.62 13.01
CA ARG A 312 6.00 -14.26 13.02
C ARG A 312 6.10 -15.69 13.53
N GLY A 313 5.14 -16.10 14.35
CA GLY A 313 5.01 -17.47 14.82
C GLY A 313 4.56 -18.36 13.67
N GLN A 314 5.34 -19.39 13.35
CA GLN A 314 4.91 -20.46 12.43
C GLN A 314 3.73 -21.24 13.01
#